data_AF-A0A9N8V7Z7-F1
#
_entry.id   AF-A0A9N8V7Z7-F1
#
_cell.length_a   1.000
_cell.length_b   1.000
_cell.length_c   1.000
_cell.angle_alpha   90.00
_cell.angle_beta   90.00
_cell.angle_gamma   90.00
#
_symmetry.space_group_name_H-M   'P 1'
#
loop_
_entity.id
_entity.type
_entity.pdbx_description
1 polymer ?
#
loop_
_entity_poly.entity_id
_entity_poly.type
_entity_poly.pdbx_seq_one_letter_code
_entity_poly.pdbx_strand_id
1 'polypeptide(L)'
;MIENATLIKQGAEARIHTAPFLTRTAIVKERFSKAYRHPILDKKLTTRRVNQEARCLFKCRKSGVDTPALYFVDTENSTIYMEFVRGTIVKDLLVTNSVYIQNKVKQDELAKKIGIALAKVHEIDIIHGDLTTSNLMLRESNQSLVVIDFGLSYISSLPEDKAVDLYVLERAFLSTHPNSEEMFTEILDAYRKNYNASQGVLSKLAEVRLRGRKRSMNMQYGTQGKVIHRASVFKLNIERASVSSSRLYTNNMKVIHGPPEYNQILGKSELEGNEKKIEGECDMSSMGKKFEKEKRDKRRKKRKEQENVEYVDRGYWSEPVGVEKRER
;
A
#
# COMPACT_ATOMS: atom_id res chain seq x y z
N MET A 1 -20.63 29.89 -4.83
CA MET A 1 -21.20 28.57 -4.48
C MET A 1 -20.79 28.04 -3.10
N ILE A 2 -19.68 28.49 -2.48
CA ILE A 2 -19.34 28.14 -1.07
C ILE A 2 -20.02 29.07 -0.04
N GLU A 3 -20.58 30.21 -0.47
CA GLU A 3 -21.14 31.25 0.42
C GLU A 3 -22.24 30.76 1.39
N ASN A 4 -22.94 29.66 1.05
CA ASN A 4 -23.97 29.04 1.90
C ASN A 4 -23.54 27.68 2.46
N ALA A 5 -22.23 27.42 2.54
CA ALA A 5 -21.70 26.14 2.99
C ALA A 5 -21.35 26.18 4.49
N THR A 6 -21.69 25.11 5.22
CA THR A 6 -21.35 24.94 6.64
C THR A 6 -20.15 24.00 6.78
N LEU A 7 -19.06 24.47 7.40
CA LEU A 7 -17.88 23.66 7.65
C LEU A 7 -18.20 22.50 8.61
N ILE A 8 -17.92 21.28 8.18
CA ILE A 8 -18.09 20.06 8.99
C ILE A 8 -16.76 19.71 9.65
N LYS A 9 -15.69 19.69 8.85
CA LYS A 9 -14.38 19.21 9.28
C LYS A 9 -13.28 19.87 8.46
N GLN A 10 -12.20 20.22 9.13
CA GLN A 10 -10.96 20.66 8.50
C GLN A 10 -9.86 19.64 8.73
N GLY A 11 -9.33 19.09 7.64
CA GLY A 11 -8.17 18.21 7.65
C GLY A 11 -6.88 18.94 7.24
N ALA A 12 -5.79 18.20 7.19
CA ALA A 12 -4.52 18.73 6.71
C ALA A 12 -4.54 19.07 5.21
N GLU A 13 -5.35 18.39 4.40
CA GLU A 13 -5.34 18.58 2.94
C GLU A 13 -6.58 19.27 2.36
N ALA A 14 -7.69 19.27 3.10
CA ALA A 14 -8.97 19.78 2.61
C ALA A 14 -9.89 20.23 3.74
N ARG A 15 -10.82 21.13 3.41
CA ARG A 15 -11.99 21.46 4.22
C ARG A 15 -13.21 20.78 3.63
N ILE A 16 -14.01 20.18 4.49
CA ILE A 16 -15.25 19.50 4.12
C ILE A 16 -16.42 20.35 4.63
N HIS A 17 -17.27 20.78 3.71
CA HIS A 17 -18.47 21.54 4.01
C HIS A 17 -19.72 20.76 3.60
N THR A 18 -20.85 21.05 4.24
CA THR A 18 -22.17 20.76 3.68
C THR A 18 -22.67 22.00 2.96
N ALA A 19 -23.34 21.84 1.81
CA ALA A 19 -23.98 22.94 1.11
C ALA A 19 -25.26 22.46 0.40
N PRO A 20 -26.26 23.32 0.21
CA PRO A 20 -27.33 23.04 -0.75
C PRO A 20 -26.75 22.99 -2.17
N PHE A 21 -27.11 21.96 -2.94
CA PHE A 21 -26.79 21.81 -4.34
C PHE A 21 -28.06 21.42 -5.10
N LEU A 22 -28.61 22.38 -5.84
CA LEU A 22 -29.95 22.27 -6.43
C LEU A 22 -30.98 21.89 -5.36
N THR A 23 -31.68 20.76 -5.53
CA THR A 23 -32.71 20.26 -4.61
C THR A 23 -32.18 19.33 -3.51
N ARG A 24 -30.86 19.19 -3.37
CA ARG A 24 -30.23 18.19 -2.50
C ARG A 24 -29.16 18.81 -1.59
N THR A 25 -28.84 18.13 -0.51
CA THR A 25 -27.63 18.43 0.28
C THR A 25 -26.42 17.76 -0.37
N ALA A 26 -25.31 18.49 -0.48
CA ALA A 26 -24.04 18.01 -1.01
C ALA A 26 -22.92 18.18 0.02
N ILE A 27 -21.89 17.33 -0.13
CA ILE A 27 -20.58 17.54 0.45
C ILE A 27 -19.75 18.36 -0.53
N VAL A 28 -19.10 19.41 -0.03
CA VAL A 28 -18.13 20.22 -0.76
C VAL A 28 -16.76 20.01 -0.15
N LYS A 29 -15.89 19.33 -0.89
CA LYS A 29 -14.49 19.13 -0.53
C LYS A 29 -13.65 20.20 -1.19
N GLU A 30 -13.18 21.16 -0.41
CA GLU A 30 -12.31 22.25 -0.84
C GLU A 30 -10.85 21.92 -0.51
N ARG A 31 -9.98 21.86 -1.52
CA ARG A 31 -8.52 21.75 -1.30
C ARG A 31 -7.91 23.13 -1.27
N PHE A 32 -7.51 23.58 -0.09
CA PHE A 32 -6.91 24.89 0.10
C PHE A 32 -5.41 24.91 -0.24
N SER A 33 -4.93 26.06 -0.70
CA SER A 33 -3.53 26.25 -1.06
C SER A 33 -2.59 26.12 0.13
N LYS A 34 -1.39 25.59 -0.13
CA LYS A 34 -0.33 25.48 0.87
C LYS A 34 0.70 26.58 0.66
N ALA A 35 0.72 27.57 1.57
CA ALA A 35 1.60 28.75 1.49
C ALA A 35 3.10 28.42 1.41
N TYR A 36 3.52 27.23 1.87
CA TYR A 36 4.90 26.78 1.79
C TYR A 36 5.32 26.28 0.38
N ARG A 37 4.38 26.09 -0.55
CA ARG A 37 4.64 25.63 -1.92
C ARG A 37 4.65 26.81 -2.87
N HIS A 38 5.52 26.75 -3.88
CA HIS A 38 5.50 27.74 -4.96
C HIS A 38 4.13 27.76 -5.65
N PRO A 39 3.49 28.92 -5.89
CA PRO A 39 2.11 29.01 -6.36
C PRO A 39 1.81 28.19 -7.63
N ILE A 40 2.72 28.23 -8.61
CA ILE A 40 2.59 27.46 -9.87
C ILE A 40 2.59 25.94 -9.60
N LEU A 41 3.47 25.47 -8.72
CA LEU A 41 3.56 24.05 -8.37
C LEU A 41 2.35 23.62 -7.55
N ASP A 42 1.91 24.45 -6.60
CA ASP A 42 0.74 24.15 -5.79
C ASP A 42 -0.52 24.04 -6.66
N LYS A 43 -0.77 25.00 -7.56
CA LYS A 43 -1.90 24.94 -8.50
C LYS A 43 -1.85 23.65 -9.33
N LYS A 44 -0.69 23.31 -9.91
CA LYS A 44 -0.51 22.08 -10.70
C LYS A 44 -0.79 20.81 -9.88
N LEU A 45 -0.29 20.74 -8.65
CA LEU A 45 -0.47 19.57 -7.77
C LEU A 45 -1.94 19.44 -7.32
N THR A 46 -2.56 20.55 -6.92
CA THR A 46 -3.95 20.58 -6.46
C THR A 46 -4.90 20.22 -7.60
N THR A 47 -4.75 20.82 -8.78
CA THR A 47 -5.56 20.45 -9.97
C THR A 47 -5.39 18.96 -10.32
N ARG A 48 -4.15 18.43 -10.28
CA ARG A 48 -3.91 17.00 -10.53
C ARG A 48 -4.63 16.13 -9.52
N ARG A 49 -4.62 16.48 -8.23
CA ARG A 49 -5.30 15.74 -7.17
C ARG A 49 -6.81 15.79 -7.31
N VAL A 50 -7.39 16.97 -7.59
CA VAL A 50 -8.84 17.14 -7.83
C VAL A 50 -9.29 16.26 -9.00
N ASN A 51 -8.56 16.30 -10.12
CA ASN A 51 -8.88 15.50 -11.29
C ASN A 51 -8.73 13.99 -11.02
N GLN A 52 -7.68 13.59 -10.31
CA GLN A 52 -7.45 12.18 -9.99
C GLN A 52 -8.54 11.63 -9.06
N GLU A 53 -8.90 12.38 -8.01
CA GLU A 53 -9.95 12.02 -7.06
C GLU A 53 -11.30 11.87 -7.77
N ALA A 54 -11.69 12.86 -8.59
CA ALA A 54 -12.90 12.80 -9.38
C ALA A 54 -12.91 11.61 -10.36
N ARG A 55 -11.79 11.37 -11.05
CA ARG A 55 -11.68 10.25 -12.01
C ARG A 55 -11.80 8.88 -11.32
N CYS A 56 -11.17 8.71 -10.16
CA CYS A 56 -11.27 7.48 -9.38
C CYS A 56 -12.69 7.26 -8.85
N LEU A 57 -13.32 8.28 -8.25
CA LEU A 57 -14.72 8.21 -7.81
C LEU A 57 -15.66 7.81 -8.94
N PHE A 58 -15.54 8.47 -10.10
CA PHE A 58 -16.37 8.15 -11.26
C PHE A 58 -16.15 6.70 -11.74
N LYS A 59 -14.89 6.26 -11.86
CA LYS A 59 -14.57 4.90 -12.34
C LYS A 59 -15.05 3.84 -11.34
N CYS A 60 -14.89 4.04 -10.04
CA CYS A 60 -15.44 3.18 -9.00
C CYS A 60 -16.96 3.04 -9.14
N ARG A 61 -17.68 4.16 -9.20
CA ARG A 61 -19.14 4.16 -9.30
C ARG A 61 -19.64 3.50 -10.57
N LYS A 62 -19.01 3.78 -11.71
CA LYS A 62 -19.33 3.18 -13.01
C LYS A 62 -19.18 1.65 -12.99
N SER A 63 -18.24 1.14 -12.20
CA SER A 63 -17.97 -0.30 -12.05
C SER A 63 -18.76 -0.96 -10.90
N GLY A 64 -19.76 -0.28 -10.34
CA GLY A 64 -20.63 -0.85 -9.30
C GLY A 64 -20.02 -0.90 -7.90
N VAL A 65 -18.99 -0.11 -7.63
CA VAL A 65 -18.54 0.20 -6.25
C VAL A 65 -19.39 1.36 -5.73
N ASP A 66 -20.02 1.19 -4.56
CA ASP A 66 -20.74 2.30 -3.94
C ASP A 66 -19.73 3.34 -3.42
N THR A 67 -19.83 4.54 -3.95
CA THR A 67 -18.99 5.70 -3.69
C THR A 67 -19.86 6.95 -3.86
N PRO A 68 -19.57 8.08 -3.20
CA PRO A 68 -20.37 9.30 -3.36
C PRO A 68 -20.54 9.70 -4.83
N ALA A 69 -21.78 9.97 -5.26
CA ALA A 69 -22.03 10.49 -6.60
C ALA A 69 -21.36 11.85 -6.78
N LEU A 70 -20.60 12.04 -7.85
CA LEU A 70 -20.08 13.36 -8.22
C LEU A 70 -21.20 14.21 -8.79
N TYR A 71 -21.32 15.43 -8.28
CA TYR A 71 -22.28 16.42 -8.76
C TYR A 71 -21.61 17.48 -9.63
N PHE A 72 -20.46 18.00 -9.18
CA PHE A 72 -19.72 19.03 -9.90
C PHE A 72 -18.25 19.03 -9.47
N VAL A 73 -17.34 19.33 -10.40
CA VAL A 73 -15.90 19.44 -10.15
C VAL A 73 -15.45 20.81 -10.65
N ASP A 74 -14.97 21.64 -9.73
CA ASP A 74 -14.46 22.96 -10.01
C ASP A 74 -12.94 22.95 -9.82
N THR A 75 -12.22 22.87 -10.92
CA THR A 75 -10.76 22.85 -10.91
C THR A 75 -10.13 24.22 -10.64
N GLU A 76 -10.86 25.31 -10.85
CA GLU A 76 -10.37 26.67 -10.61
C GLU A 76 -10.31 26.95 -9.12
N ASN A 77 -11.42 26.65 -8.42
CA ASN A 77 -11.52 26.79 -6.97
C ASN A 77 -11.06 25.55 -6.21
N SER A 78 -10.57 24.53 -6.92
CA SER A 78 -10.09 23.27 -6.33
C SER A 78 -11.12 22.58 -5.42
N THR A 79 -12.39 22.57 -5.86
CA THR A 79 -13.50 22.02 -5.08
C THR A 79 -14.22 20.88 -5.82
N ILE A 80 -14.68 19.90 -5.04
CA ILE A 80 -15.48 18.78 -5.54
C ILE A 80 -16.80 18.76 -4.77
N TYR A 81 -17.90 18.84 -5.51
CA TYR A 81 -19.26 18.68 -5.01
C TYR A 81 -19.70 17.25 -5.25
N MET A 82 -20.12 16.58 -4.18
CA MET A 82 -20.50 15.18 -4.22
C MET A 82 -21.68 14.90 -3.28
N GLU A 83 -22.25 13.71 -3.44
CA GLU A 83 -23.33 13.19 -2.64
C GLU A 83 -23.02 13.30 -1.14
N PHE A 84 -23.96 13.88 -0.38
CA PHE A 84 -23.99 13.69 1.06
C PHE A 84 -24.52 12.29 1.38
N VAL A 85 -23.60 11.38 1.69
CA VAL A 85 -23.93 10.00 2.03
C VAL A 85 -24.46 9.94 3.46
N ARG A 86 -25.76 9.63 3.61
CA ARG A 86 -26.37 9.33 4.92
C ARG A 86 -25.95 7.93 5.37
N GLY A 87 -25.16 7.86 6.43
CA GLY A 87 -24.54 6.63 6.90
C GLY A 87 -23.63 6.84 8.10
N THR A 88 -23.15 5.73 8.66
CA THR A 88 -22.19 5.73 9.76
C THR A 88 -20.83 5.22 9.26
N ILE A 89 -19.73 5.84 9.67
CA ILE A 89 -18.38 5.34 9.35
C ILE A 89 -18.11 4.02 10.08
N VAL A 90 -17.38 3.11 9.44
CA VAL A 90 -17.07 1.78 9.97
C VAL A 90 -16.35 1.85 11.31
N LYS A 91 -15.46 2.83 11.49
CA LYS A 91 -14.79 3.07 12.77
C LYS A 91 -15.79 3.25 13.92
N ASP A 92 -16.81 4.09 13.74
CA ASP A 92 -17.79 4.41 14.79
C ASP A 92 -18.75 3.23 15.01
N LEU A 93 -19.06 2.47 13.96
CA LEU A 93 -19.82 1.21 14.10
C LEU A 93 -19.10 0.22 15.01
N LEU A 94 -17.79 0.05 14.83
CA LEU A 94 -17.01 -0.93 15.59
C LEU A 94 -16.60 -0.45 17.00
N VAL A 95 -16.72 0.85 17.30
CA VAL A 95 -16.31 1.43 18.61
C VAL A 95 -17.50 1.83 19.47
N THR A 96 -18.57 2.34 18.86
CA THR A 96 -19.68 2.97 19.60
C THR A 96 -20.99 2.21 19.48
N ASN A 97 -21.18 1.43 18.41
CA ASN A 97 -22.46 0.75 18.18
C ASN A 97 -22.49 -0.63 18.88
N SER A 98 -23.25 -0.73 19.97
CA SER A 98 -23.36 -1.95 20.79
C SER A 98 -23.77 -3.19 20.00
N VAL A 99 -24.61 -3.03 18.96
CA VAL A 99 -25.04 -4.13 18.09
C VAL A 99 -23.83 -4.73 17.37
N TYR A 100 -22.97 -3.90 16.80
CA TYR A 100 -21.78 -4.39 16.10
C TYR A 100 -20.71 -4.89 17.07
N ILE A 101 -20.56 -4.27 18.23
CA ILE A 101 -19.56 -4.68 19.23
C ILE A 101 -19.87 -6.08 19.79
N GLN A 102 -21.14 -6.39 20.05
CA GLN A 102 -21.54 -7.62 20.71
C GLN A 102 -21.96 -8.74 19.75
N ASN A 103 -22.29 -8.42 18.49
CA ASN A 103 -22.80 -9.39 17.53
C ASN A 103 -21.75 -9.76 16.48
N LYS A 104 -21.13 -10.93 16.67
CA LYS A 104 -20.14 -11.48 15.75
C LYS A 104 -20.68 -11.66 14.32
N VAL A 105 -21.93 -12.10 14.16
CA VAL A 105 -22.55 -12.27 12.83
C VAL A 105 -22.61 -10.94 12.07
N LYS A 106 -22.93 -9.84 12.76
CA LYS A 106 -22.93 -8.50 12.15
C LYS A 106 -21.53 -8.02 11.78
N GLN A 107 -20.53 -8.35 12.59
CA GLN A 107 -19.13 -8.06 12.26
C GLN A 107 -18.69 -8.84 11.00
N ASP A 108 -19.04 -10.12 10.90
CA ASP A 108 -18.70 -10.96 9.76
C ASP A 108 -19.43 -10.52 8.48
N GLU A 109 -20.70 -10.10 8.58
CA GLU A 109 -21.43 -9.46 7.49
C GLU A 109 -20.72 -8.18 7.00
N LEU A 110 -20.26 -7.35 7.93
CA LEU A 110 -19.54 -6.12 7.60
C LEU A 110 -18.17 -6.43 6.98
N ALA A 111 -17.42 -7.38 7.54
CA ALA A 111 -16.15 -7.85 6.99
C ALA A 111 -16.30 -8.32 5.54
N LYS A 112 -17.33 -9.13 5.25
CA LYS A 112 -17.64 -9.57 3.89
C LYS A 112 -17.92 -8.40 2.95
N LYS A 113 -18.72 -7.42 3.38
CA LYS A 113 -18.99 -6.21 2.58
C LYS A 113 -17.72 -5.42 2.29
N ILE A 114 -16.82 -5.31 3.26
CA ILE A 114 -15.51 -4.65 3.09
C ILE A 114 -14.68 -5.41 2.07
N GLY A 115 -14.46 -6.71 2.26
CA GLY A 115 -13.67 -7.52 1.32
C GLY A 115 -14.18 -7.46 -0.12
N ILE A 116 -15.52 -7.52 -0.32
CA ILE A 116 -16.15 -7.41 -1.64
C ILE A 116 -15.91 -6.02 -2.26
N ALA A 117 -16.07 -4.94 -1.50
CA ALA A 117 -15.87 -3.59 -2.02
C ALA A 117 -14.41 -3.36 -2.44
N LEU A 118 -13.45 -3.81 -1.63
CA LEU A 118 -12.03 -3.71 -1.93
C LEU A 118 -11.63 -4.55 -3.14
N ALA A 119 -12.19 -5.76 -3.27
CA ALA A 119 -11.99 -6.60 -4.43
C ALA A 119 -12.39 -5.88 -5.71
N LYS A 120 -13.57 -5.25 -5.74
CA LYS A 120 -14.05 -4.48 -6.89
C LYS A 120 -13.19 -3.25 -7.19
N VAL A 121 -12.73 -2.53 -6.17
CA VAL A 121 -11.84 -1.36 -6.34
C VAL A 121 -10.49 -1.79 -6.95
N HIS A 122 -9.90 -2.87 -6.44
CA HIS A 122 -8.63 -3.40 -6.93
C HIS A 122 -8.76 -4.11 -8.29
N GLU A 123 -9.91 -4.68 -8.62
CA GLU A 123 -10.19 -5.30 -9.91
C GLU A 123 -10.12 -4.29 -11.06
N ILE A 124 -10.52 -3.04 -10.80
CA ILE A 124 -10.44 -1.94 -11.77
C ILE A 124 -9.13 -1.14 -11.67
N ASP A 125 -8.11 -1.72 -11.04
CA ASP A 125 -6.77 -1.15 -10.85
C ASP A 125 -6.77 0.21 -10.15
N ILE A 126 -7.73 0.47 -9.27
CA ILE A 126 -7.69 1.66 -8.40
C ILE A 126 -7.07 1.26 -7.08
N ILE A 127 -6.12 2.06 -6.63
CA ILE A 127 -5.55 1.99 -5.28
C ILE A 127 -6.12 3.18 -4.52
N HIS A 128 -6.66 2.96 -3.33
CA HIS A 128 -7.23 4.02 -2.51
C HIS A 128 -6.14 4.93 -1.94
N GLY A 129 -5.05 4.34 -1.44
CA GLY A 129 -3.87 5.05 -0.94
C GLY A 129 -4.01 5.63 0.46
N ASP A 130 -5.20 5.53 1.08
CA ASP A 130 -5.49 5.94 2.45
C ASP A 130 -6.64 5.10 3.04
N LEU A 131 -6.55 3.78 2.85
CA LEU A 131 -7.65 2.89 3.18
C LEU A 131 -7.73 2.65 4.70
N THR A 132 -8.62 3.37 5.38
CA THR A 132 -8.84 3.27 6.83
C THR A 132 -10.32 3.02 7.16
N THR A 133 -10.62 2.58 8.38
CA THR A 133 -12.01 2.38 8.84
C THR A 133 -12.82 3.68 8.93
N SER A 134 -12.18 4.85 8.88
CA SER A 134 -12.85 6.16 8.79
C SER A 134 -13.22 6.55 7.36
N ASN A 135 -12.59 5.93 6.36
CA ASN A 135 -12.87 6.16 4.93
C ASN A 135 -13.82 5.11 4.34
N LEU A 136 -14.49 4.34 5.21
CA LEU A 136 -15.52 3.39 4.86
C LEU A 136 -16.80 3.75 5.62
N MET A 137 -17.94 3.75 4.95
CA MET A 137 -19.25 4.06 5.52
C MET A 137 -20.27 2.99 5.22
N LEU A 138 -21.21 2.77 6.13
CA LEU A 138 -22.40 1.95 5.88
C LEU A 138 -23.58 2.87 5.63
N ARG A 139 -24.15 2.79 4.42
CA ARG A 139 -25.29 3.60 4.01
C ARG A 139 -26.55 3.19 4.75
N GLU A 140 -27.29 4.15 5.32
CA GLU A 140 -28.49 3.86 6.10
C GLU A 140 -29.58 3.18 5.27
N SER A 141 -29.81 3.65 4.04
CA SER A 141 -30.96 3.26 3.21
C SER A 141 -31.00 1.80 2.78
N ASN A 142 -29.84 1.18 2.56
CA ASN A 142 -29.73 -0.17 2.00
C ASN A 142 -28.57 -0.98 2.62
N GLN A 143 -27.89 -0.43 3.62
CA GLN A 143 -26.75 -1.07 4.29
C GLN A 143 -25.61 -1.44 3.32
N SER A 144 -25.46 -0.75 2.19
CA SER A 144 -24.31 -0.91 1.30
C SER A 144 -23.07 -0.27 1.91
N LEU A 145 -21.91 -0.87 1.63
CA LEU A 145 -20.63 -0.29 2.03
C LEU A 145 -20.18 0.73 0.99
N VAL A 146 -20.01 1.96 1.43
CA VAL A 146 -19.57 3.10 0.64
C VAL A 146 -18.09 3.36 0.94
N VAL A 147 -17.27 3.39 -0.11
CA VAL A 147 -15.87 3.81 -0.02
C VAL A 147 -15.79 5.31 -0.27
N ILE A 148 -15.19 6.07 0.64
CA ILE A 148 -15.10 7.54 0.57
C ILE A 148 -13.64 8.00 0.58
N ASP A 149 -13.41 9.25 0.20
CA ASP A 149 -12.09 9.89 0.17
C ASP A 149 -11.04 9.23 -0.74
N PHE A 150 -11.15 9.49 -2.03
CA PHE A 150 -10.16 9.08 -3.04
C PHE A 150 -9.02 10.10 -3.18
N GLY A 151 -8.74 10.88 -2.14
CA GLY A 151 -7.85 12.03 -2.21
C GLY A 151 -6.36 11.71 -2.44
N LEU A 152 -5.94 10.48 -2.09
CA LEU A 152 -4.61 9.95 -2.37
C LEU A 152 -4.63 8.79 -3.38
N SER A 153 -5.79 8.56 -4.01
CA SER A 153 -5.97 7.43 -4.90
C SER A 153 -5.22 7.60 -6.22
N TYR A 154 -4.88 6.48 -6.83
CA TYR A 154 -4.24 6.43 -8.14
C TYR A 154 -4.54 5.11 -8.85
N ILE A 155 -4.21 5.04 -10.14
CA ILE A 155 -4.41 3.84 -10.95
C ILE A 155 -3.12 3.05 -10.97
N SER A 156 -3.17 1.78 -10.55
CA SER A 156 -2.06 0.83 -10.64
C SER A 156 -2.56 -0.60 -10.71
N SER A 157 -1.99 -1.38 -11.64
CA SER A 157 -2.23 -2.81 -11.75
C SER A 157 -1.25 -3.66 -10.95
N LEU A 158 -0.26 -3.03 -10.30
CA LEU A 158 0.78 -3.74 -9.56
C LEU A 158 0.19 -4.44 -8.33
N PRO A 159 0.45 -5.75 -8.14
CA PRO A 159 0.01 -6.46 -6.93
C PRO A 159 0.59 -5.88 -5.64
N GLU A 160 1.76 -5.24 -5.71
CA GLU A 160 2.39 -4.59 -4.55
C GLU A 160 1.61 -3.39 -4.05
N ASP A 161 1.11 -2.53 -4.94
CA ASP A 161 0.33 -1.37 -4.53
C ASP A 161 -1.00 -1.79 -3.87
N LYS A 162 -1.67 -2.80 -4.44
CA LYS A 162 -2.88 -3.42 -3.87
C LYS A 162 -2.60 -4.05 -2.50
N ALA A 163 -1.44 -4.69 -2.35
CA ALA A 163 -1.02 -5.29 -1.09
C ALA A 163 -0.70 -4.24 -0.02
N VAL A 164 -0.06 -3.12 -0.40
CA VAL A 164 0.18 -2.00 0.50
C VAL A 164 -1.13 -1.38 0.96
N ASP A 165 -2.12 -1.23 0.08
CA ASP A 165 -3.45 -0.69 0.44
C ASP A 165 -4.17 -1.59 1.47
N LEU A 166 -4.18 -2.91 1.24
CA LEU A 166 -4.70 -3.88 2.22
C LEU A 166 -3.92 -3.84 3.54
N TYR A 167 -2.61 -3.66 3.48
CA TYR A 167 -1.77 -3.56 4.68
C TYR A 167 -2.07 -2.29 5.49
N VAL A 168 -2.33 -1.16 4.85
CA VAL A 168 -2.75 0.08 5.53
C VAL A 168 -4.05 -0.16 6.30
N LEU A 169 -5.03 -0.81 5.65
CA LEU A 169 -6.28 -1.15 6.31
C LEU A 169 -6.08 -2.13 7.48
N GLU A 170 -5.26 -3.16 7.32
CA GLU A 170 -4.89 -4.09 8.40
C GLU A 170 -4.37 -3.34 9.62
N ARG A 171 -3.45 -2.40 9.40
CA ARG A 171 -2.88 -1.58 10.48
C ARG A 171 -3.91 -0.66 11.12
N ALA A 172 -4.86 -0.13 10.34
CA ALA A 172 -5.96 0.68 10.87
C ALA A 172 -6.88 -0.15 11.78
N PHE A 173 -7.20 -1.39 11.41
CA PHE A 173 -7.99 -2.29 12.26
C PHE A 173 -7.26 -2.61 13.57
N LEU A 174 -5.99 -3.02 13.48
CA LEU A 174 -5.19 -3.37 14.66
C LEU A 174 -4.98 -2.18 15.63
N SER A 175 -4.99 -0.95 15.14
CA SER A 175 -4.79 0.24 15.98
C SER A 175 -6.07 0.76 16.63
N THR A 176 -7.21 0.62 15.94
CA THR A 176 -8.49 1.22 16.39
C THR A 176 -9.45 0.21 17.03
N HIS A 177 -9.28 -1.09 16.75
CA HIS A 177 -10.19 -2.14 17.19
C HIS A 177 -9.39 -3.33 17.75
N PRO A 178 -9.23 -3.43 19.09
CA PRO A 178 -8.62 -4.61 19.72
C PRO A 178 -9.35 -5.89 19.33
N ASN A 179 -8.63 -7.00 19.17
CA ASN A 179 -9.18 -8.32 18.79
C ASN A 179 -9.88 -8.37 17.42
N SER A 180 -9.53 -7.46 16.49
CA SER A 180 -10.10 -7.43 15.12
C SER A 180 -9.42 -8.37 14.12
N GLU A 181 -8.49 -9.21 14.56
CA GLU A 181 -7.71 -10.11 13.69
C GLU A 181 -8.57 -11.11 12.92
N GLU A 182 -9.57 -11.69 13.58
CA GLU A 182 -10.54 -12.59 12.96
C GLU A 182 -11.38 -11.86 11.91
N MET A 183 -11.86 -10.66 12.23
CA MET A 183 -12.63 -9.84 11.29
C MET A 183 -11.79 -9.50 10.05
N PHE A 184 -10.51 -9.18 10.23
CA PHE A 184 -9.63 -8.91 9.10
C PHE A 184 -9.36 -10.16 8.25
N THR A 185 -9.32 -11.35 8.87
CA THR A 185 -9.22 -12.61 8.15
C THR A 185 -10.45 -12.83 7.25
N GLU A 186 -11.65 -12.58 7.77
CA GLU A 186 -12.90 -12.63 6.99
C GLU A 186 -12.92 -11.61 5.83
N ILE A 187 -12.35 -10.41 6.04
CA ILE A 187 -12.17 -9.41 4.96
C ILE A 187 -11.30 -9.99 3.85
N LEU A 188 -10.16 -10.60 4.19
CA LEU A 188 -9.24 -11.17 3.20
C LEU A 188 -9.85 -12.37 2.47
N ASP A 189 -10.65 -13.18 3.15
CA ASP A 189 -11.35 -14.32 2.53
C ASP A 189 -12.43 -13.85 1.55
N ALA A 190 -13.22 -12.84 1.92
CA ALA A 190 -14.17 -12.22 1.01
C ALA A 190 -13.47 -11.56 -0.19
N TYR A 191 -12.35 -10.86 0.06
CA TYR A 191 -11.53 -10.28 -1.00
C TYR A 191 -11.00 -11.35 -1.97
N ARG A 192 -10.49 -12.47 -1.44
CA ARG A 192 -9.98 -13.60 -2.22
C ARG A 192 -11.04 -14.20 -3.14
N LYS A 193 -12.25 -14.40 -2.61
CA LYS A 193 -13.39 -15.00 -3.34
C LYS A 193 -13.94 -14.10 -4.45
N ASN A 194 -13.74 -12.78 -4.35
CA ASN A 194 -14.36 -11.79 -5.24
C ASN A 194 -13.35 -11.09 -6.18
N TYR A 195 -12.08 -11.49 -6.17
CA TYR A 195 -11.08 -10.96 -7.09
C TYR A 195 -10.19 -12.07 -7.63
N ASN A 196 -10.26 -12.31 -8.94
CA ASN A 196 -9.59 -13.44 -9.59
C ASN A 196 -8.06 -13.41 -9.43
N ALA A 197 -7.44 -12.23 -9.50
CA ALA A 197 -5.99 -12.06 -9.33
C ALA A 197 -5.58 -11.81 -7.86
N SER A 198 -6.45 -12.12 -6.90
CA SER A 198 -6.20 -11.92 -5.47
C SER A 198 -5.00 -12.69 -4.95
N GLN A 199 -4.71 -13.88 -5.48
CA GLN A 199 -3.61 -14.72 -5.01
C GLN A 199 -2.25 -14.01 -5.07
N GLY A 200 -1.96 -13.30 -6.17
CA GLY A 200 -0.73 -12.53 -6.31
C GLY A 200 -0.65 -11.35 -5.33
N VAL A 201 -1.78 -10.70 -5.06
CA VAL A 201 -1.87 -9.63 -4.07
C VAL A 201 -1.66 -10.15 -2.65
N LEU A 202 -2.30 -11.26 -2.28
CA LEU A 202 -2.19 -11.84 -0.93
C LEU A 202 -0.78 -12.39 -0.65
N SER A 203 -0.14 -12.99 -1.66
CA SER A 203 1.27 -13.37 -1.56
C SER A 203 2.16 -12.14 -1.31
N LYS A 204 1.94 -11.05 -2.05
CA LYS A 204 2.68 -9.81 -1.85
C LYS A 204 2.38 -9.14 -0.50
N LEU A 205 1.14 -9.24 -0.01
CA LEU A 205 0.76 -8.77 1.33
C LEU A 205 1.57 -9.47 2.43
N ALA A 206 1.83 -10.77 2.31
CA ALA A 206 2.71 -11.47 3.25
C ALA A 206 4.13 -10.90 3.26
N GLU A 207 4.70 -10.57 2.09
CA GLU A 207 6.00 -9.91 1.99
C GLU A 207 6.00 -8.48 2.57
N VAL A 208 4.93 -7.72 2.33
CA VAL A 208 4.75 -6.36 2.88
C VAL A 208 4.67 -6.42 4.40
N ARG A 209 3.94 -7.37 4.98
CA ARG A 209 3.85 -7.60 6.44
C ARG A 209 5.24 -7.84 7.06
N LEU A 210 6.08 -8.65 6.42
CA LEU A 210 7.45 -8.91 6.91
C LEU A 210 8.33 -7.64 6.90
N ARG A 211 8.20 -6.83 5.84
CA ARG A 211 8.93 -5.55 5.71
C ARG A 211 8.43 -4.51 6.72
N GLY A 212 7.12 -4.47 6.98
CA GLY A 212 6.50 -3.57 7.95
C GLY A 212 6.91 -3.86 9.40
N ARG A 213 7.03 -5.13 9.79
CA ARG A 213 7.45 -5.54 11.16
C ARG A 213 8.85 -5.06 11.55
N LYS A 214 9.79 -4.97 10.59
CA LYS A 214 11.14 -4.44 10.86
C LYS A 214 11.15 -2.98 11.30
N ARG A 215 10.15 -2.19 10.90
CA ARG A 215 10.04 -0.77 11.30
C ARG A 215 9.41 -0.60 12.69
N SER A 216 8.53 -1.52 13.11
CA SER A 216 7.94 -1.52 14.46
C SER A 216 8.99 -1.74 15.57
N MET A 217 10.02 -2.55 15.31
CA MET A 217 11.15 -2.72 16.25
C MET A 217 12.03 -1.46 16.38
N ASN A 218 12.14 -0.65 15.33
CA ASN A 218 12.96 0.57 15.35
C ASN A 218 12.27 1.78 16.00
N MET A 219 10.96 1.68 16.31
CA MET A 219 10.21 2.74 16.98
C MET A 219 10.24 2.66 18.52
N GLN A 220 10.96 1.69 19.10
CA GLN A 220 11.17 1.61 20.56
C GLN A 220 12.52 2.18 21.04
N TYR A 221 13.41 2.60 20.14
CA TYR A 221 14.72 3.18 20.49
C TYR A 221 14.92 4.59 19.91
N GLY A 222 13.91 5.45 20.08
CA GLY A 222 13.85 6.77 19.45
C GLY A 222 13.68 7.95 20.40
N THR A 223 13.98 7.83 21.70
CA THR A 223 14.02 8.98 22.61
C THR A 223 14.98 8.71 23.77
N GLN A 224 16.22 9.19 23.62
CA GLN A 224 17.03 9.91 24.63
C GLN A 224 18.51 9.78 24.24
N GLY A 225 19.19 10.93 24.24
CA GLY A 225 20.59 11.04 23.84
C GLY A 225 21.57 10.52 24.89
N LYS A 226 22.78 10.27 24.39
CA LYS A 226 24.08 10.11 25.08
C LYS A 226 24.19 8.99 26.12
N VAL A 227 24.98 7.97 25.81
CA VAL A 227 26.30 7.72 26.46
C VAL A 227 27.21 7.00 25.45
N ILE A 228 28.42 7.51 25.29
CA ILE A 228 29.56 6.85 24.64
C ILE A 228 30.15 5.87 25.65
N HIS A 229 30.26 4.58 25.32
CA HIS A 229 31.51 3.84 25.49
C HIS A 229 31.50 2.51 24.74
N ARG A 230 32.61 2.27 24.02
CA ARG A 230 33.00 1.03 23.33
C ARG A 230 33.50 -0.03 24.33
N ALA A 231 33.54 -1.26 23.83
CA ALA A 231 34.06 -2.53 24.40
C ALA A 231 33.03 -3.26 25.28
N SER A 232 32.51 -4.43 24.90
CA SER A 232 33.30 -5.62 24.56
C SER A 232 32.60 -6.53 23.55
N VAL A 233 33.27 -6.74 22.43
CA VAL A 233 33.11 -7.90 21.56
C VAL A 233 34.13 -8.93 22.02
N PHE A 234 33.70 -10.14 22.36
CA PHE A 234 34.48 -11.38 22.37
C PHE A 234 33.46 -12.47 21.96
N LYS A 235 33.36 -12.97 20.70
CA LYS A 235 34.35 -13.66 19.86
C LYS A 235 35.16 -14.65 20.69
N LEU A 236 35.40 -15.91 20.32
CA LEU A 236 35.02 -16.80 19.23
C LEU A 236 35.69 -18.13 19.61
N ASN A 237 35.16 -19.22 19.07
CA ASN A 237 35.78 -20.54 18.85
C ASN A 237 37.24 -20.75 19.31
N ILE A 238 37.36 -21.79 20.14
CA ILE A 238 38.58 -22.57 20.40
C ILE A 238 39.05 -23.21 19.08
N GLU A 239 40.29 -22.94 18.67
CA GLU A 239 41.28 -23.94 18.22
C GLU A 239 42.54 -23.24 17.69
N ARG A 240 43.60 -23.26 18.50
CA ARG A 240 44.86 -23.99 18.24
C ARG A 240 45.96 -23.48 19.17
N ALA A 241 46.49 -24.42 19.92
CA ALA A 241 47.65 -24.28 20.77
C ALA A 241 48.92 -24.06 19.95
N SER A 242 49.78 -23.17 20.41
CA SER A 242 51.23 -23.39 20.38
C SER A 242 51.95 -22.40 21.30
N VAL A 243 52.53 -22.96 22.35
CA VAL A 243 53.90 -22.70 22.80
C VAL A 243 54.16 -21.47 23.68
N SER A 244 54.62 -21.84 24.88
CA SER A 244 55.68 -21.26 25.69
C SER A 244 55.33 -20.26 26.79
N SER A 245 55.63 -20.77 27.98
CA SER A 245 56.42 -20.07 29.00
C SER A 245 55.67 -19.12 29.93
N SER A 246 55.29 -19.72 31.04
CA SER A 246 56.05 -19.62 32.30
C SER A 246 55.41 -18.80 33.42
N ARG A 247 55.37 -19.49 34.57
CA ARG A 247 55.27 -18.98 35.95
C ARG A 247 53.94 -18.34 36.32
N LEU A 248 53.43 -18.49 37.53
CA LEU A 248 53.62 -19.31 38.73
C LEU A 248 52.45 -18.84 39.65
N TYR A 249 52.24 -19.54 40.76
CA TYR A 249 51.32 -19.21 41.87
C TYR A 249 49.87 -19.64 41.69
N THR A 250 49.52 -20.88 42.08
CA THR A 250 49.17 -21.33 43.46
C THR A 250 47.91 -20.67 44.01
N ASN A 251 46.80 -21.39 44.06
CA ASN A 251 46.29 -22.04 45.28
C ASN A 251 44.79 -22.34 45.14
N ASN A 252 44.44 -23.59 45.45
CA ASN A 252 43.29 -24.05 46.26
C ASN A 252 41.91 -23.44 45.97
N MET A 253 40.82 -24.18 45.77
CA MET A 253 40.44 -25.45 46.37
C MET A 253 39.08 -25.89 45.78
N LYS A 254 38.82 -27.20 45.87
CA LYS A 254 37.52 -27.89 46.05
C LYS A 254 36.55 -28.08 44.87
N VAL A 255 36.80 -29.21 44.21
CA VAL A 255 35.88 -30.33 43.90
C VAL A 255 34.52 -30.33 44.65
N ILE A 256 33.42 -30.47 43.91
CA ILE A 256 32.20 -31.22 44.30
C ILE A 256 31.70 -32.01 43.07
N HIS A 257 31.32 -33.27 43.29
CA HIS A 257 31.00 -34.33 42.33
C HIS A 257 29.55 -34.33 41.79
N GLY A 258 29.41 -34.68 40.51
CA GLY A 258 28.39 -35.59 39.89
C GLY A 258 26.93 -35.12 39.73
N PRO A 259 26.08 -35.81 38.92
CA PRO A 259 26.30 -37.01 38.08
C PRO A 259 25.89 -36.87 36.58
N PRO A 260 26.17 -37.91 35.74
CA PRO A 260 26.01 -37.91 34.27
C PRO A 260 24.85 -38.79 33.77
N GLU A 261 24.40 -38.58 32.53
CA GLU A 261 23.66 -39.51 31.62
C GLU A 261 23.31 -38.67 30.35
N TYR A 262 23.38 -39.09 29.09
CA TYR A 262 23.29 -40.39 28.43
C TYR A 262 23.97 -40.28 27.04
N ASN A 263 24.57 -41.37 26.57
CA ASN A 263 25.28 -41.49 25.29
C ASN A 263 24.51 -42.43 24.32
N GLN A 264 24.89 -42.37 23.03
CA GLN A 264 24.47 -43.23 21.89
C GLN A 264 23.17 -42.82 21.17
N ILE A 265 23.18 -42.64 19.84
CA ILE A 265 23.13 -43.74 18.86
C ILE A 265 23.56 -43.26 17.44
N LEU A 266 24.36 -44.11 16.75
CA LEU A 266 24.66 -44.20 15.29
C LEU A 266 25.47 -43.06 14.64
N GLY A 267 26.52 -43.27 13.84
CA GLY A 267 27.12 -44.46 13.22
C GLY A 267 28.07 -43.97 12.12
N LYS A 268 29.31 -44.45 12.11
CA LYS A 268 30.39 -44.07 11.18
C LYS A 268 30.16 -44.59 9.77
N SER A 269 30.54 -43.82 8.75
CA SER A 269 31.27 -44.35 7.59
C SER A 269 32.11 -43.22 6.96
N GLU A 270 33.43 -43.38 7.03
CA GLU A 270 34.43 -42.67 6.22
C GLU A 270 34.49 -43.33 4.84
N LEU A 271 34.74 -42.54 3.78
CA LEU A 271 35.53 -42.96 2.62
C LEU A 271 36.04 -41.70 1.89
N GLU A 272 37.30 -41.79 1.47
CA GLU A 272 38.23 -40.74 1.11
C GLU A 272 38.07 -40.18 -0.32
N GLY A 273 38.56 -38.95 -0.52
CA GLY A 273 39.44 -38.58 -1.63
C GLY A 273 38.89 -38.44 -3.07
N ASN A 274 38.77 -37.19 -3.55
CA ASN A 274 39.45 -36.73 -4.77
C ASN A 274 39.16 -35.25 -5.06
N GLU A 275 40.15 -34.39 -4.82
CA GLU A 275 40.22 -33.04 -5.38
C GLU A 275 40.66 -33.11 -6.84
N LYS A 276 39.83 -32.62 -7.77
CA LYS A 276 40.28 -32.17 -9.09
C LYS A 276 40.07 -30.66 -9.18
N LYS A 277 41.19 -29.92 -9.17
CA LYS A 277 41.27 -28.53 -9.66
C LYS A 277 40.78 -28.48 -11.10
N ILE A 278 39.78 -27.64 -11.36
CA ILE A 278 39.48 -27.11 -12.69
C ILE A 278 39.77 -25.61 -12.60
N GLU A 279 40.94 -25.20 -13.08
CA GLU A 279 41.22 -23.81 -13.41
C GLU A 279 40.51 -23.50 -14.74
N GLY A 280 39.47 -22.69 -14.67
CA GLY A 280 38.82 -22.07 -15.82
C GLY A 280 38.64 -20.59 -15.52
N GLU A 281 39.54 -19.75 -16.02
CA GLU A 281 39.36 -18.30 -16.04
C GLU A 281 38.09 -17.97 -16.85
N CYS A 282 37.00 -17.67 -16.15
CA CYS A 282 35.81 -17.10 -16.76
C CYS A 282 35.97 -15.58 -16.73
N ASP A 283 36.38 -15.00 -17.86
CA ASP A 283 36.57 -13.55 -18.03
C ASP A 283 35.22 -12.81 -17.96
N MET A 284 34.86 -12.41 -16.72
CA MET A 284 33.66 -11.67 -16.35
C MET A 284 33.50 -10.32 -17.10
N SER A 285 34.56 -9.82 -17.76
CA SER A 285 34.50 -8.57 -18.54
C SER A 285 33.78 -8.77 -19.89
N SER A 286 33.87 -9.97 -20.48
CA SER A 286 33.28 -10.30 -21.78
C SER A 286 31.76 -10.47 -21.70
N MET A 287 31.27 -11.03 -20.58
CA MET A 287 29.85 -11.29 -20.33
C MET A 287 29.07 -10.00 -20.03
N GLY A 288 29.69 -9.04 -19.33
CA GLY A 288 29.12 -7.71 -19.09
C GLY A 288 28.92 -6.89 -20.36
N LYS A 289 29.90 -6.92 -21.29
CA LYS A 289 29.81 -6.22 -22.59
C LYS A 289 28.72 -6.81 -23.49
N LYS A 290 28.51 -8.12 -23.45
CA LYS A 290 27.44 -8.81 -24.20
C LYS A 290 26.04 -8.37 -23.71
N PHE A 291 25.87 -8.26 -22.39
CA PHE A 291 24.61 -7.85 -21.76
C PHE A 291 24.25 -6.38 -22.00
N GLU A 292 25.25 -5.49 -22.04
CA GLU A 292 25.04 -4.08 -22.38
C GLU A 292 24.66 -3.86 -23.85
N LYS A 293 25.30 -4.59 -24.77
CA LYS A 293 24.98 -4.53 -26.21
C LYS A 293 23.53 -4.96 -26.46
N GLU A 294 23.09 -6.04 -25.82
CA GLU A 294 21.71 -6.54 -25.92
C GLU A 294 20.66 -5.55 -25.37
N LYS A 295 20.97 -4.88 -24.24
CA LYS A 295 20.11 -3.81 -23.71
C LYS A 295 20.04 -2.60 -24.65
N ARG A 296 21.16 -2.25 -25.30
CA ARG A 296 21.22 -1.12 -26.25
C ARG A 296 20.43 -1.40 -27.52
N ASP A 297 20.48 -2.62 -28.04
CA ASP A 297 19.74 -3.02 -29.24
C ASP A 297 18.22 -3.11 -28.97
N LYS A 298 17.80 -3.61 -27.80
CA LYS A 298 16.38 -3.58 -27.37
C LYS A 298 15.84 -2.15 -27.24
N ARG A 299 16.63 -1.19 -26.73
CA ARG A 299 16.24 0.22 -26.66
C ARG A 299 16.12 0.87 -28.05
N ARG A 300 17.01 0.51 -28.98
CA ARG A 300 16.97 1.01 -30.37
C ARG A 300 15.74 0.52 -31.13
N LYS A 301 15.36 -0.75 -30.93
CA LYS A 301 14.17 -1.35 -31.55
C LYS A 301 12.87 -0.69 -31.04
N LYS A 302 12.78 -0.46 -29.73
CA LYS A 302 11.63 0.22 -29.11
C LYS A 302 11.48 1.69 -29.55
N ARG A 303 12.59 2.37 -29.84
CA ARG A 303 12.58 3.75 -30.34
C ARG A 303 12.12 3.85 -31.80
N LYS A 304 12.51 2.90 -32.66
CA LYS A 304 12.02 2.79 -34.04
C LYS A 304 10.52 2.44 -34.10
N GLU A 305 10.04 1.60 -33.18
CA GLU A 305 8.61 1.29 -33.07
C GLU A 305 7.80 2.52 -32.62
N GLN A 306 8.33 3.37 -31.74
CA GLN A 306 7.66 4.62 -31.34
C GLN A 306 7.65 5.68 -32.45
N GLU A 307 8.73 5.82 -33.21
CA GLU A 307 8.79 6.75 -34.36
C GLU A 307 7.83 6.34 -35.50
N ASN A 308 7.59 5.03 -35.69
CA ASN A 308 6.60 4.55 -36.66
C ASN A 308 5.14 4.79 -36.22
N VAL A 309 4.84 4.83 -34.92
CA VAL A 309 3.49 5.15 -34.41
C VAL A 309 3.20 6.64 -34.56
N GLU A 310 4.20 7.51 -34.39
CA GLU A 310 4.05 8.96 -34.53
C GLU A 310 3.83 9.43 -35.97
N TYR A 311 4.20 8.62 -36.97
CA TYR A 311 3.99 8.94 -38.40
C TYR A 311 2.60 8.55 -38.91
N VAL A 312 1.92 7.60 -38.26
CA VAL A 312 0.57 7.15 -38.63
C VAL A 312 -0.51 8.10 -38.08
N ASP A 313 -0.25 8.78 -36.96
CA ASP A 313 -1.19 9.69 -36.29
C ASP A 313 -1.26 11.10 -36.91
N ARG A 314 -0.39 11.44 -37.87
CA ARG A 314 -0.41 12.74 -38.59
C ARG A 314 -1.13 12.72 -39.94
N GLY A 315 -1.76 11.62 -40.31
CA GLY A 315 -2.31 11.40 -41.66
C GLY A 315 -3.83 11.51 -41.85
N TYR A 316 -4.63 11.83 -40.82
CA TYR A 316 -6.09 11.83 -40.94
C TYR A 316 -6.73 13.08 -40.34
N TRP A 317 -6.60 14.22 -41.00
CA TRP A 317 -7.59 15.32 -40.94
C TRP A 317 -7.50 16.13 -42.24
N SER A 318 -8.13 15.61 -43.29
CA SER A 318 -8.47 16.38 -44.48
C SER A 318 -9.67 15.70 -45.13
N GLU A 319 -10.87 16.24 -44.96
CA GLU A 319 -11.72 16.66 -46.09
C GLU A 319 -12.99 17.40 -45.61
N PRO A 320 -13.55 18.30 -46.44
CA PRO A 320 -14.54 19.30 -46.07
C PRO A 320 -15.98 18.89 -46.47
N VAL A 321 -16.90 19.85 -46.47
CA VAL A 321 -18.29 19.87 -47.02
C VAL A 321 -19.36 19.87 -45.91
N GLY A 322 -20.37 20.73 -45.88
CA GLY A 322 -20.83 21.70 -46.89
C GLY A 322 -21.79 22.72 -46.28
N VAL A 323 -21.84 23.88 -46.93
CA VAL A 323 -22.71 25.02 -46.62
C VAL A 323 -23.99 24.89 -47.44
N GLU A 324 -25.14 24.88 -46.76
CA GLU A 324 -26.46 25.10 -47.35
C GLU A 324 -26.55 26.48 -48.03
N LYS A 325 -27.14 26.54 -49.24
CA LYS A 325 -28.18 27.52 -49.62
C LYS A 325 -28.51 27.48 -51.12
N ARG A 326 -29.76 27.14 -51.45
CA ARG A 326 -30.77 27.95 -52.18
C ARG A 326 -31.67 27.07 -53.06
N GLU A 327 -32.94 26.99 -52.65
CA GLU A 327 -34.07 26.94 -53.58
C GLU A 327 -34.45 28.38 -53.95
N ARG A 328 -34.49 28.64 -55.26
CA ARG A 328 -35.53 29.41 -55.97
C ARG A 328 -35.54 28.96 -57.41
#